data_AF-I2Q4H0-F1
#
_entry.id   AF-I2Q4H0-F1
#
_cell.length_a   1.000
_cell.length_b   1.000
_cell.length_c   1.000
_cell.angle_alpha   90.00
_cell.angle_beta   90.00
_cell.angle_gamma   90.00
#
_symmetry.space_group_name_H-M   'P 1'
#
loop_
_entity.id
_entity.type
_entity.pdbx_description
1 polymer ?
#
loop_
_entity_poly.entity_id
_entity_poly.type
_entity_poly.pdbx_seq_one_letter_code
_entity_poly.pdbx_strand_id
1 'polypeptide(L)'
;MQYVHVASKPKAKGIDYNHAIMAENKVALYSIIEGMRQYNFNTHTLNAALESIKYYTEKYVRPVDGKIFIDSGGYSIIQGAVHPNAVPRFVQCYNTMLRLIPGIFDKAFSLDIPWNKGFPEMNTRQKIMEFNDYALSTARDILLTNAVALERFSFVWHFKMLSQYEIWKTLYEKYEFNRIIRHRAIGGMVALRGDTGITFSPFIGMAYRCFLDYLDAGRFDQDFTLHFLGMYLPYDRFEMAILDGLFARYLEGEAQIVTTYDSINPLQSTRKGKDIPLFEFTGTELAVYDNLVDAPAGILELAYGEPDLIRFVQEEIARRRAGQRLKSADSFGPLSIYSHREVNHFFEYVVAAHGLAEVFFQEWSLTKINGHFADVLGTLAKAYPALFTPHLRASIMRNVAITYEFHRWFIDDRSRSGLDTLIRANIRKIGFPGRLD
;
A
#
# COMPACT_ATOMS: atom_id res chain seq x y z
N MET A 1 1.42 7.98 -8.47
CA MET A 1 0.97 6.91 -7.56
C MET A 1 0.27 5.76 -8.30
N GLN A 2 0.67 4.51 -8.02
CA GLN A 2 0.12 3.31 -8.68
C GLN A 2 -0.55 2.35 -7.70
N TYR A 3 -1.74 1.86 -8.04
CA TYR A 3 -2.42 0.81 -7.29
C TYR A 3 -1.81 -0.57 -7.57
N VAL A 4 -1.71 -1.42 -6.55
CA VAL A 4 -1.21 -2.79 -6.64
C VAL A 4 -2.35 -3.75 -6.31
N HIS A 5 -2.73 -4.57 -7.29
CA HIS A 5 -3.82 -5.54 -7.14
C HIS A 5 -3.39 -6.69 -6.23
N VAL A 6 -4.08 -6.88 -5.10
CA VAL A 6 -3.86 -8.04 -4.23
C VAL A 6 -4.46 -9.29 -4.89
N ALA A 7 -3.61 -10.06 -5.54
CA ALA A 7 -3.95 -11.26 -6.27
C ALA A 7 -4.16 -12.45 -5.32
N SER A 8 -4.93 -13.43 -5.81
CA SER A 8 -5.15 -14.70 -5.12
C SER A 8 -5.21 -15.83 -6.14
N LYS A 9 -5.17 -17.08 -5.67
CA LYS A 9 -5.24 -18.24 -6.55
C LYS A 9 -6.54 -18.20 -7.36
N PRO A 10 -6.48 -18.28 -8.71
CA PRO A 10 -7.68 -18.32 -9.54
C PRO A 10 -8.59 -19.46 -9.09
N LYS A 11 -9.89 -19.20 -9.02
CA LYS A 11 -10.88 -20.22 -8.68
C LYS A 11 -10.96 -21.23 -9.82
N ALA A 12 -10.97 -22.53 -9.49
CA ALA A 12 -11.12 -23.60 -10.50
C ALA A 12 -12.48 -23.57 -11.21
N LYS A 13 -13.47 -22.88 -10.63
CA LYS A 13 -14.80 -22.66 -11.22
C LYS A 13 -15.21 -21.20 -11.00
N GLY A 14 -15.75 -20.56 -12.03
CA GLY A 14 -16.21 -19.17 -12.01
C GLY A 14 -15.66 -18.35 -13.16
N ILE A 15 -16.10 -17.09 -13.26
CA ILE A 15 -15.54 -16.13 -14.22
C ILE A 15 -14.19 -15.63 -13.71
N ASP A 16 -13.21 -15.57 -14.60
CA ASP A 16 -11.85 -15.14 -14.32
C ASP A 16 -11.65 -13.69 -14.76
N TYR A 17 -11.63 -12.76 -13.80
CA TYR A 17 -11.42 -11.34 -14.08
C TYR A 17 -9.95 -10.91 -14.06
N ASN A 18 -9.00 -11.84 -13.83
CA ASN A 18 -7.60 -11.44 -13.67
C ASN A 18 -7.00 -10.86 -14.95
N HIS A 19 -7.42 -11.33 -16.13
CA HIS A 19 -6.98 -10.73 -17.40
C HIS A 19 -7.39 -9.25 -17.49
N ALA A 20 -8.67 -8.95 -17.26
CA ALA A 20 -9.19 -7.59 -17.23
C ALA A 20 -8.47 -6.71 -16.18
N ILE A 21 -8.33 -7.22 -14.95
CA ILE A 21 -7.67 -6.48 -13.87
C ILE A 21 -6.20 -6.17 -14.20
N MET A 22 -5.47 -7.15 -14.75
CA MET A 22 -4.04 -6.99 -15.02
C MET A 22 -3.76 -6.14 -16.26
N ALA A 23 -4.61 -6.19 -17.29
CA ALA A 23 -4.49 -5.32 -18.47
C ALA A 23 -4.46 -3.84 -18.07
N GLU A 24 -5.29 -3.48 -17.09
CA GLU A 24 -5.41 -2.13 -16.57
C GLU A 24 -4.36 -1.78 -15.51
N ASN A 25 -4.15 -2.66 -14.51
CA ASN A 25 -3.35 -2.31 -13.34
C ASN A 25 -1.84 -2.55 -13.50
N LYS A 26 -1.46 -3.53 -14.32
CA LYS A 26 -0.07 -3.98 -14.61
C LYS A 26 0.80 -4.35 -13.40
N VAL A 27 0.32 -4.22 -12.16
CA VAL A 27 1.08 -4.61 -10.96
C VAL A 27 0.20 -5.42 -10.04
N ALA A 28 0.70 -6.57 -9.59
CA ALA A 28 0.03 -7.43 -8.65
C ALA A 28 0.88 -7.69 -7.41
N LEU A 29 0.23 -7.92 -6.27
CA LEU A 29 0.81 -8.41 -5.04
C LEU A 29 0.28 -9.81 -4.77
N TYR A 30 1.18 -10.77 -4.58
CA TYR A 30 0.83 -12.15 -4.29
C TYR A 30 1.47 -12.58 -2.98
N SER A 31 0.66 -13.13 -2.07
CA SER A 31 1.15 -13.57 -0.76
C SER A 31 1.60 -15.02 -0.82
N ILE A 32 2.79 -15.31 -0.29
CA ILE A 32 3.29 -16.70 -0.14
C ILE A 32 2.57 -17.47 0.98
N ILE A 33 1.70 -16.79 1.72
CA ILE A 33 1.07 -17.31 2.93
C ILE A 33 0.22 -18.56 2.71
N GLU A 34 -0.35 -18.76 1.52
CA GLU A 34 -1.11 -19.98 1.20
C GLU A 34 -0.26 -21.25 1.38
N GLY A 35 1.05 -21.16 1.12
CA GLY A 35 1.98 -22.27 1.36
C GLY A 35 2.37 -22.45 2.83
N MET A 36 1.93 -21.56 3.72
CA MET A 36 2.40 -21.47 5.11
C MET A 36 1.28 -21.37 6.16
N ARG A 37 0.00 -21.34 5.77
CA ARG A 37 -1.16 -21.31 6.69
C ARG A 37 -1.45 -22.63 7.42
N GLN A 38 -0.83 -23.73 6.99
CA GLN A 38 -1.11 -25.06 7.52
C GLN A 38 -0.17 -25.41 8.67
N TYR A 39 -0.65 -26.14 9.69
CA TYR A 39 0.14 -26.49 10.88
C TYR A 39 1.47 -27.21 10.56
N ASN A 40 1.49 -28.00 9.48
CA ASN A 40 2.64 -28.78 9.03
C ASN A 40 3.31 -28.22 7.77
N PHE A 41 3.26 -26.90 7.53
CA PHE A 41 3.92 -26.32 6.37
C PHE A 41 5.44 -26.61 6.38
N ASN A 42 5.99 -26.72 5.18
CA ASN A 42 7.40 -26.99 4.91
C ASN A 42 7.78 -26.47 3.51
N THR A 43 8.96 -26.85 3.02
CA THR A 43 9.44 -26.45 1.68
C THR A 43 8.56 -26.98 0.54
N HIS A 44 7.84 -28.10 0.70
CA HIS A 44 6.90 -28.59 -0.32
C HIS A 44 5.66 -27.71 -0.43
N THR A 45 5.07 -27.30 0.69
CA THR A 45 3.91 -26.40 0.67
C THR A 45 4.29 -25.00 0.19
N LEU A 46 5.52 -24.54 0.51
CA LEU A 46 6.10 -23.35 -0.09
C LEU A 46 6.23 -23.51 -1.62
N ASN A 47 6.80 -24.62 -2.09
CA ASN A 47 6.96 -24.87 -3.53
C ASN A 47 5.62 -24.80 -4.28
N ALA A 48 4.55 -25.39 -3.74
CA ALA A 48 3.22 -25.31 -4.34
C ALA A 48 2.67 -23.85 -4.42
N ALA A 49 2.98 -23.01 -3.42
CA ALA A 49 2.64 -21.59 -3.47
C ALA A 49 3.45 -20.85 -4.54
N LEU A 50 4.74 -21.15 -4.65
CA LEU A 50 5.64 -20.58 -5.66
C LEU A 50 5.25 -20.99 -7.08
N GLU A 51 4.83 -22.23 -7.29
CA GLU A 51 4.25 -22.70 -8.56
C GLU A 51 2.95 -21.96 -8.90
N SER A 52 2.10 -21.69 -7.89
CA SER A 52 0.88 -20.91 -8.09
C SER A 52 1.19 -19.45 -8.46
N ILE A 53 2.21 -18.85 -7.84
CA ILE A 53 2.71 -17.51 -8.17
C ILE A 53 3.28 -17.49 -9.59
N LYS A 54 4.10 -18.48 -9.95
CA LYS A 54 4.68 -18.61 -11.29
C LYS A 54 3.58 -18.73 -12.34
N TYR A 55 2.60 -19.61 -12.12
CA TYR A 55 1.45 -19.77 -13.00
C TYR A 55 0.68 -18.45 -13.18
N TYR A 56 0.38 -17.76 -12.08
CA TYR A 56 -0.32 -16.47 -12.13
C TYR A 56 0.50 -15.42 -12.92
N THR A 57 1.81 -15.40 -12.68
CA THR A 57 2.74 -14.47 -13.31
C THR A 57 2.80 -14.70 -14.82
N GLU A 58 2.98 -15.94 -15.26
CA GLU A 58 3.06 -16.31 -16.67
C GLU A 58 1.72 -16.11 -17.40
N LYS A 59 0.60 -16.36 -16.72
CA LYS A 59 -0.73 -16.28 -17.34
C LYS A 59 -1.32 -14.87 -17.41
N TYR A 60 -1.13 -14.05 -16.36
CA TYR A 60 -1.83 -12.76 -16.26
C TYR A 60 -0.91 -11.55 -16.18
N VAL A 61 0.31 -11.69 -15.66
CA VAL A 61 1.20 -10.55 -15.38
C VAL A 61 2.14 -10.29 -16.55
N ARG A 62 2.89 -11.30 -17.00
CA ARG A 62 3.86 -11.15 -18.09
C ARG A 62 3.24 -10.82 -19.45
N PRO A 63 2.05 -11.32 -19.83
CA PRO A 63 1.43 -10.96 -21.12
C PRO A 63 1.07 -9.47 -21.28
N VAL A 64 1.05 -8.71 -20.19
CA VAL A 64 0.73 -7.27 -20.17
C VAL A 64 1.93 -6.42 -19.73
N ASP A 65 3.14 -6.99 -19.80
CA ASP A 65 4.40 -6.41 -19.30
C ASP A 65 4.30 -5.92 -17.85
N GLY A 66 3.54 -6.67 -17.05
CA GLY A 66 3.29 -6.35 -15.66
C GLY A 66 4.41 -6.76 -14.70
N LYS A 67 4.27 -6.32 -13.45
CA LYS A 67 5.15 -6.64 -12.33
C LYS A 67 4.42 -7.43 -11.24
N ILE A 68 5.11 -8.39 -10.63
CA ILE A 68 4.62 -9.17 -9.49
C ILE A 68 5.44 -8.86 -8.24
N PHE A 69 4.75 -8.41 -7.20
CA PHE A 69 5.30 -8.18 -5.87
C PHE A 69 4.92 -9.36 -4.97
N ILE A 70 5.81 -9.68 -4.03
CA ILE A 70 5.59 -10.74 -3.04
C ILE A 70 5.35 -10.14 -1.67
N ASP A 71 4.18 -10.46 -1.12
CA ASP A 71 3.86 -10.24 0.28
C ASP A 71 4.37 -11.41 1.13
N SER A 72 5.10 -11.08 2.19
CA SER A 72 5.66 -12.04 3.14
C SER A 72 4.60 -12.74 3.99
N GLY A 73 3.36 -12.22 4.02
CA GLY A 73 2.23 -12.85 4.71
C GLY A 73 2.06 -12.41 6.17
N GLY A 74 2.73 -11.33 6.58
CA GLY A 74 2.72 -10.81 7.96
C GLY A 74 1.31 -10.61 8.53
N TYR A 75 0.32 -10.21 7.70
CA TYR A 75 -1.07 -10.09 8.15
C TYR A 75 -1.67 -11.41 8.64
N SER A 76 -1.35 -12.54 8.03
CA SER A 76 -1.89 -13.82 8.50
C SER A 76 -1.26 -14.25 9.82
N ILE A 77 -0.02 -13.83 10.10
CA ILE A 77 0.59 -13.97 11.43
C ILE A 77 -0.18 -13.12 12.44
N ILE A 78 -0.54 -11.86 12.10
CA ILE A 78 -1.40 -11.02 12.95
C ILE A 78 -2.71 -11.75 13.29
N GLN A 79 -3.33 -12.43 12.33
CA GLN A 79 -4.60 -13.14 12.53
C GLN A 79 -4.46 -14.50 13.25
N GLY A 80 -3.25 -14.91 13.65
CA GLY A 80 -3.01 -16.19 14.32
C GLY A 80 -3.05 -17.40 13.38
N ALA A 81 -2.88 -17.21 12.07
CA ALA A 81 -2.82 -18.32 11.12
C ALA A 81 -1.52 -19.14 11.21
N VAL A 82 -0.51 -18.60 11.90
CA VAL A 82 0.78 -19.26 12.14
C VAL A 82 1.00 -19.37 13.63
N HIS A 83 1.14 -20.60 14.13
CA HIS A 83 1.44 -20.86 15.54
C HIS A 83 2.85 -20.35 15.90
N PRO A 84 3.09 -19.80 17.10
CA PRO A 84 4.39 -19.26 17.52
C PRO A 84 5.57 -20.22 17.26
N ASN A 85 5.42 -21.50 17.60
CA ASN A 85 6.44 -22.52 17.39
C ASN A 85 6.80 -22.77 15.91
N ALA A 86 5.95 -22.35 14.97
CA ALA A 86 6.20 -22.49 13.54
C ALA A 86 6.87 -21.26 12.93
N VAL A 87 6.96 -20.13 13.65
CA VAL A 87 7.60 -18.90 13.16
C VAL A 87 9.05 -19.11 12.70
N PRO A 88 9.93 -19.84 13.42
CA PRO A 88 11.29 -20.09 12.92
C PRO A 88 11.30 -20.82 11.56
N ARG A 89 10.41 -21.79 11.37
CA ARG A 89 10.27 -22.50 10.10
C ARG A 89 9.73 -21.59 8.99
N PHE A 90 8.84 -20.67 9.35
CA PHE A 90 8.30 -19.66 8.44
C PHE A 90 9.42 -18.78 7.89
N VAL A 91 10.28 -18.29 8.80
CA VAL A 91 11.46 -17.49 8.46
C VAL A 91 12.40 -18.26 7.52
N GLN A 92 12.67 -19.53 7.81
CA GLN A 92 13.49 -20.38 6.95
C GLN A 92 12.90 -20.55 5.55
N CYS A 93 11.58 -20.77 5.44
CA CYS A 93 10.89 -20.92 4.17
C CYS A 93 10.97 -19.63 3.33
N TYR A 94 10.64 -18.48 3.92
CA TYR A 94 10.74 -17.17 3.26
C TYR A 94 12.17 -16.90 2.77
N ASN A 95 13.18 -17.13 3.62
CA ASN A 95 14.57 -16.88 3.25
C ASN A 95 15.10 -17.87 2.20
N THR A 96 14.58 -19.10 2.18
CA THR A 96 14.89 -20.06 1.11
C THR A 96 14.37 -19.57 -0.24
N MET A 97 13.14 -19.02 -0.28
CA MET A 97 12.60 -18.38 -1.48
C MET A 97 13.49 -17.22 -1.94
N LEU A 98 13.85 -16.31 -1.02
CA LEU A 98 14.68 -15.15 -1.33
C LEU A 98 16.05 -15.55 -1.89
N ARG A 99 16.62 -16.65 -1.39
CA ARG A 99 17.93 -17.18 -1.82
C ARG A 99 17.88 -17.87 -3.18
N LEU A 100 16.93 -18.78 -3.38
CA LEU A 100 16.99 -19.75 -4.48
C LEU A 100 16.29 -19.28 -5.76
N ILE A 101 15.25 -18.44 -5.62
CA ILE A 101 14.40 -18.07 -6.75
C ILE A 101 14.06 -16.58 -6.77
N PRO A 102 15.00 -15.66 -6.53
CA PRO A 102 14.68 -14.24 -6.59
C PRO A 102 14.16 -13.84 -7.98
N GLY A 103 14.55 -14.59 -9.02
CA GLY A 103 14.15 -14.46 -10.43
C GLY A 103 12.63 -14.47 -10.70
N ILE A 104 11.82 -15.09 -9.83
CA ILE A 104 10.38 -15.27 -10.09
C ILE A 104 9.52 -14.04 -9.76
N PHE A 105 10.06 -13.05 -9.03
CA PHE A 105 9.31 -11.85 -8.62
C PHE A 105 10.04 -10.56 -8.90
N ASP A 106 9.32 -9.46 -9.15
CA ASP A 106 9.94 -8.15 -9.43
C ASP A 106 10.22 -7.36 -8.15
N LYS A 107 9.51 -7.67 -7.05
CA LYS A 107 9.75 -7.12 -5.72
C LYS A 107 9.35 -8.12 -4.63
N ALA A 108 10.05 -8.14 -3.51
CA ALA A 108 9.68 -8.90 -2.32
C ALA A 108 9.78 -8.02 -1.08
N PHE A 109 8.70 -7.96 -0.30
CA PHE A 109 8.68 -7.24 0.98
C PHE A 109 9.33 -8.06 2.07
N SER A 110 10.08 -7.42 2.98
CA SER A 110 10.69 -8.08 4.13
C SER A 110 9.68 -8.91 4.91
N LEU A 111 10.15 -10.03 5.45
CA LEU A 111 9.37 -10.79 6.40
C LEU A 111 9.37 -10.09 7.76
N ASP A 112 8.20 -9.64 8.15
CA ASP A 112 7.95 -9.05 9.45
C ASP A 112 7.12 -10.01 10.31
N ILE A 113 7.50 -10.16 11.58
CA ILE A 113 6.75 -10.89 12.59
C ILE A 113 6.10 -9.89 13.53
N PRO A 114 4.86 -9.46 13.25
CA PRO A 114 4.18 -8.41 14.02
C PRO A 114 3.50 -8.95 15.28
N TRP A 115 2.89 -8.03 16.03
CA TRP A 115 1.93 -8.33 17.10
C TRP A 115 0.79 -9.23 16.60
N ASN A 116 0.45 -10.25 17.39
CA ASN A 116 -0.44 -11.36 17.05
C ASN A 116 -1.75 -11.30 17.85
N LYS A 117 -2.91 -11.29 17.17
CA LYS A 117 -4.25 -11.31 17.79
C LYS A 117 -4.59 -12.68 18.39
N GLY A 118 -4.12 -13.76 17.78
CA GLY A 118 -4.45 -15.14 18.15
C GLY A 118 -3.58 -15.72 19.27
N PHE A 119 -2.35 -15.23 19.43
CA PHE A 119 -1.37 -15.75 20.40
C PHE A 119 -0.78 -14.61 21.25
N PRO A 120 -1.47 -14.17 22.32
CA PRO A 120 -1.02 -13.07 23.18
C PRO A 120 0.38 -13.28 23.76
N GLU A 121 0.79 -14.51 24.00
CA GLU A 121 2.11 -14.87 24.51
C GLU A 121 3.25 -14.50 23.57
N MET A 122 2.98 -14.22 22.29
CA MET A 122 3.97 -13.67 21.34
C MET A 122 4.19 -12.16 21.49
N ASN A 123 3.26 -11.45 22.15
CA ASN A 123 3.22 -9.99 22.16
C ASN A 123 4.11 -9.38 23.24
N THR A 124 5.32 -9.91 23.42
CA THR A 124 6.35 -9.29 24.25
C THR A 124 7.36 -8.57 23.36
N ARG A 125 7.95 -7.49 23.86
CA ARG A 125 8.99 -6.76 23.13
C ARG A 125 10.15 -7.69 22.76
N GLN A 126 10.54 -8.57 23.68
CA GLN A 126 11.64 -9.52 23.50
C GLN A 126 11.36 -10.51 22.36
N LYS A 127 10.22 -11.21 22.35
CA LYS A 127 9.92 -12.22 21.34
C LYS A 127 9.80 -11.63 19.95
N ILE A 128 9.14 -10.47 19.83
CA ILE A 128 9.05 -9.77 18.54
C ILE A 128 10.45 -9.34 18.08
N MET A 129 11.28 -8.79 18.97
CA MET A 129 12.67 -8.47 18.63
C MET A 129 13.42 -9.71 18.14
N GLU A 130 13.42 -10.81 18.88
CA GLU A 130 14.16 -12.04 18.54
C GLU A 130 13.75 -12.63 17.18
N PHE A 131 12.44 -12.72 16.91
CA PHE A 131 11.99 -13.28 15.63
C PHE A 131 12.33 -12.38 14.43
N ASN A 132 12.18 -11.05 14.57
CA ASN A 132 12.54 -10.13 13.50
C ASN A 132 14.06 -10.01 13.35
N ASP A 133 14.83 -10.14 14.43
CA ASP A 133 16.29 -10.21 14.40
C ASP A 133 16.76 -11.42 13.58
N TYR A 134 16.18 -12.60 13.84
CA TYR A 134 16.46 -13.82 13.08
C TYR A 134 16.07 -13.70 11.60
N ALA A 135 14.89 -13.13 11.32
CA ALA A 135 14.42 -12.93 9.95
C ALA A 135 15.34 -11.99 9.16
N LEU A 136 15.70 -10.85 9.76
CA LEU A 136 16.45 -9.80 9.09
C LEU A 136 17.95 -10.09 8.98
N SER A 137 18.57 -10.71 9.99
CA SER A 137 19.97 -11.19 9.88
C SER A 137 20.14 -12.14 8.70
N THR A 138 19.29 -13.16 8.63
CA THR A 138 19.35 -14.16 7.57
C THR A 138 19.07 -13.53 6.19
N ALA A 139 18.10 -12.61 6.11
CA ALA A 139 17.84 -11.88 4.88
C ALA A 139 19.08 -11.07 4.46
N ARG A 140 19.69 -10.30 5.38
CA ARG A 140 20.90 -9.51 5.10
C ARG A 140 22.03 -10.36 4.50
N ASP A 141 22.31 -11.51 5.08
CA ASP A 141 23.39 -12.39 4.58
C ASP A 141 23.12 -12.87 3.14
N ILE A 142 21.85 -13.12 2.81
CA ILE A 142 21.43 -13.43 1.43
C ILE A 142 21.62 -12.21 0.53
N LEU A 143 21.16 -11.03 0.95
CA LEU A 143 21.24 -9.81 0.13
C LEU A 143 22.68 -9.40 -0.18
N LEU A 144 23.62 -9.64 0.75
CA LEU A 144 25.05 -9.35 0.54
C LEU A 144 25.73 -10.31 -0.45
N THR A 145 25.17 -11.50 -0.66
CA THR A 145 25.76 -12.54 -1.52
C THR A 145 24.95 -12.79 -2.80
N ASN A 146 23.77 -12.21 -2.93
CA ASN A 146 22.87 -12.37 -4.07
C ASN A 146 22.35 -11.01 -4.55
N ALA A 147 22.99 -10.48 -5.59
CA ALA A 147 22.63 -9.18 -6.18
C ALA A 147 21.19 -9.13 -6.70
N VAL A 148 20.67 -10.22 -7.28
CA VAL A 148 19.29 -10.26 -7.80
C VAL A 148 18.28 -10.14 -6.67
N ALA A 149 18.52 -10.79 -5.53
CA ALA A 149 17.69 -10.63 -4.34
C ALA A 149 17.78 -9.20 -3.79
N LEU A 150 18.98 -8.62 -3.75
CA LEU A 150 19.21 -7.24 -3.31
C LEU A 150 18.43 -6.21 -4.15
N GLU A 151 18.46 -6.33 -5.48
CA GLU A 151 17.69 -5.46 -6.39
C GLU A 151 16.18 -5.57 -6.20
N ARG A 152 15.68 -6.68 -5.65
CA ARG A 152 14.24 -6.95 -5.55
C ARG A 152 13.69 -6.77 -4.14
N PHE A 153 14.56 -6.65 -3.14
CA PHE A 153 14.15 -6.61 -1.75
C PHE A 153 13.68 -5.21 -1.32
N SER A 154 12.54 -5.17 -0.64
CA SER A 154 11.98 -3.95 -0.06
C SER A 154 11.83 -4.11 1.45
N PHE A 155 12.55 -3.30 2.22
CA PHE A 155 12.40 -3.27 3.67
C PHE A 155 11.11 -2.58 4.07
N VAL A 156 10.34 -3.20 4.96
CA VAL A 156 9.07 -2.66 5.47
C VAL A 156 9.28 -2.05 6.85
N TRP A 157 9.01 -0.76 6.96
CA TRP A 157 8.95 -0.06 8.24
C TRP A 157 7.60 -0.28 8.93
N HIS A 158 7.59 -0.73 10.19
CA HIS A 158 6.39 -0.80 11.01
C HIS A 158 6.42 0.16 12.20
N PHE A 159 5.28 0.77 12.52
CA PHE A 159 5.24 1.91 13.42
C PHE A 159 3.91 2.11 14.20
N LYS A 160 2.96 1.16 14.19
CA LYS A 160 1.65 1.37 14.85
C LYS A 160 1.73 1.60 16.38
N MET A 161 2.86 1.25 16.99
CA MET A 161 3.17 1.44 18.41
C MET A 161 4.60 1.95 18.55
N LEU A 162 4.88 2.72 19.61
CA LEU A 162 6.25 3.20 19.89
C LEU A 162 7.23 2.04 20.07
N SER A 163 6.86 1.03 20.84
CA SER A 163 7.69 -0.17 21.06
C SER A 163 7.98 -0.91 19.76
N GLN A 164 7.01 -0.97 18.85
CA GLN A 164 7.21 -1.54 17.52
C GLN A 164 8.18 -0.69 16.70
N TYR A 165 7.99 0.63 16.65
CA TYR A 165 8.91 1.52 15.96
C TYR A 165 10.35 1.37 16.47
N GLU A 166 10.56 1.26 17.79
CA GLU A 166 11.90 1.02 18.35
C GLU A 166 12.55 -0.28 17.90
N ILE A 167 11.76 -1.36 17.83
CA ILE A 167 12.27 -2.65 17.37
C ILE A 167 12.77 -2.52 15.94
N TRP A 168 11.96 -1.98 15.03
CA TRP A 168 12.34 -1.84 13.62
C TRP A 168 13.51 -0.88 13.45
N LYS A 169 13.54 0.23 14.19
CA LYS A 169 14.67 1.18 14.19
C LYS A 169 15.96 0.50 14.63
N THR A 170 15.94 -0.23 15.75
CA THR A 170 17.10 -0.94 16.29
C THR A 170 17.63 -1.96 15.28
N LEU A 171 16.75 -2.77 14.68
CA LEU A 171 17.13 -3.79 13.70
C LEU A 171 17.65 -3.16 12.40
N TYR A 172 17.03 -2.05 11.96
CA TYR A 172 17.47 -1.31 10.79
C TYR A 172 18.90 -0.80 10.93
N GLU A 173 19.22 -0.21 12.09
CA GLU A 173 20.53 0.31 12.43
C GLU A 173 21.55 -0.81 12.65
N LYS A 174 21.19 -1.85 13.43
CA LYS A 174 22.04 -3.03 13.70
C LYS A 174 22.55 -3.69 12.42
N TYR A 175 21.71 -3.78 11.40
CA TYR A 175 22.02 -4.45 10.14
C TYR A 175 22.51 -3.51 9.03
N GLU A 176 22.66 -2.22 9.35
CA GLU A 176 23.05 -1.16 8.40
C GLU A 176 22.20 -1.19 7.13
N PHE A 177 20.90 -1.47 7.25
CA PHE A 177 20.05 -1.67 6.07
C PHE A 177 20.06 -0.46 5.14
N ASN A 178 20.23 0.76 5.68
CA ASN A 178 20.33 1.96 4.85
C ASN A 178 21.42 1.91 3.78
N ARG A 179 22.50 1.18 4.04
CA ARG A 179 23.65 1.09 3.12
C ARG A 179 23.40 0.09 1.99
N ILE A 180 22.47 -0.85 2.17
CA ILE A 180 22.25 -1.96 1.26
C ILE A 180 20.89 -1.91 0.55
N ILE A 181 19.80 -1.56 1.25
CA ILE A 181 18.46 -1.64 0.65
C ILE A 181 18.24 -0.56 -0.40
N ARG A 182 17.53 -0.94 -1.46
CA ARG A 182 17.15 -0.05 -2.56
C ARG A 182 15.69 0.39 -2.44
N HIS A 183 14.82 -0.52 -2.00
CA HIS A 183 13.38 -0.28 -1.93
C HIS A 183 12.90 -0.20 -0.48
N ARG A 184 11.89 0.64 -0.25
CA ARG A 184 11.29 0.88 1.05
C ARG A 184 9.77 0.73 0.96
N ALA A 185 9.19 0.21 2.03
CA ALA A 185 7.76 0.09 2.21
C ALA A 185 7.37 0.48 3.63
N ILE A 186 6.10 0.81 3.83
CA ILE A 186 5.53 1.19 5.12
C ILE A 186 4.39 0.24 5.43
N GLY A 187 4.49 -0.47 6.56
CA GLY A 187 3.51 -1.42 7.07
C GLY A 187 2.82 -0.94 8.35
N GLY A 188 1.96 -1.79 8.92
CA GLY A 188 1.26 -1.52 10.18
C GLY A 188 -0.05 -0.75 10.05
N MET A 189 -0.56 -0.54 8.84
CA MET A 189 -1.78 0.25 8.57
C MET A 189 -3.04 -0.62 8.44
N VAL A 190 -2.90 -1.91 8.15
CA VAL A 190 -4.03 -2.85 8.05
C VAL A 190 -4.76 -2.94 9.39
N ALA A 191 -6.09 -2.81 9.36
CA ALA A 191 -7.00 -2.77 10.51
C ALA A 191 -6.77 -1.63 11.53
N LEU A 192 -5.70 -0.83 11.37
CA LEU A 192 -5.31 0.22 12.31
C LEU A 192 -6.45 1.18 12.61
N ARG A 193 -7.16 1.62 11.57
CA ARG A 193 -8.27 2.58 11.69
C ARG A 193 -9.50 1.99 12.37
N GLY A 194 -9.78 0.71 12.14
CA GLY A 194 -10.86 0.02 12.85
C GLY A 194 -10.57 -0.10 14.35
N ASP A 195 -9.31 -0.31 14.71
CA ASP A 195 -8.87 -0.48 16.09
C ASP A 195 -8.67 0.86 16.84
N THR A 196 -8.56 2.01 16.16
CA THR A 196 -8.19 3.30 16.77
C THR A 196 -9.12 4.48 16.46
N GLY A 197 -9.91 4.40 15.40
CA GLY A 197 -10.77 5.51 14.95
C GLY A 197 -10.02 6.70 14.37
N ILE A 198 -8.72 6.59 14.07
CA ILE A 198 -7.94 7.73 13.56
C ILE A 198 -8.43 8.18 12.17
N THR A 199 -8.51 9.50 11.98
CA THR A 199 -9.00 10.15 10.75
C THR A 199 -7.91 10.94 10.02
N PHE A 200 -6.65 10.54 10.20
CA PHE A 200 -5.49 11.14 9.55
C PHE A 200 -4.60 10.04 8.98
N SER A 201 -3.69 10.39 8.09
CA SER A 201 -2.72 9.49 7.46
C SER A 201 -1.55 9.22 8.40
N PRO A 202 -1.48 8.04 9.05
CA PRO A 202 -0.48 7.80 10.09
C PRO A 202 0.93 7.66 9.50
N PHE A 203 1.05 7.35 8.21
CA PHE A 203 2.31 7.06 7.53
C PHE A 203 3.18 8.28 7.23
N ILE A 204 2.67 9.52 7.37
CA ILE A 204 3.39 10.75 6.94
C ILE A 204 4.82 10.79 7.48
N GLY A 205 4.99 10.61 8.80
CA GLY A 205 6.33 10.63 9.40
C GLY A 205 7.25 9.50 8.93
N MET A 206 6.68 8.32 8.64
CA MET A 206 7.47 7.21 8.09
C MET A 206 7.83 7.41 6.63
N ALA A 207 7.02 8.14 5.85
CA ALA A 207 7.37 8.53 4.49
C ALA A 207 8.60 9.44 4.50
N TYR A 208 8.64 10.44 5.38
CA TYR A 208 9.84 11.28 5.58
C TYR A 208 11.04 10.49 6.09
N ARG A 209 10.85 9.46 6.94
CA ARG A 209 11.94 8.54 7.32
C ARG A 209 12.50 7.80 6.12
N CYS A 210 11.64 7.19 5.31
CA CYS A 210 12.07 6.48 4.12
C CYS A 210 12.81 7.40 3.14
N PHE A 211 12.31 8.64 2.99
CA PHE A 211 12.92 9.64 2.14
C PHE A 211 14.30 10.08 2.64
N LEU A 212 14.45 10.41 3.93
CA LEU A 212 15.75 10.75 4.52
C LEU A 212 16.74 9.59 4.38
N ASP A 213 16.30 8.36 4.64
CA ASP A 213 17.12 7.16 4.46
C ASP A 213 17.61 7.03 3.00
N TYR A 214 16.76 7.31 2.00
CA TYR A 214 17.16 7.33 0.59
C TYR A 214 18.20 8.42 0.28
N LEU A 215 17.99 9.64 0.77
CA LEU A 215 18.94 10.74 0.59
C LEU A 215 20.32 10.42 1.22
N ASP A 216 20.32 9.87 2.43
CA ASP A 216 21.54 9.50 3.14
C ASP A 216 22.28 8.32 2.46
N ALA A 217 21.56 7.47 1.73
CA ALA A 217 22.17 6.40 0.95
C ALA A 217 22.90 6.93 -0.29
N GLY A 218 22.54 8.11 -0.79
CA GLY A 218 23.19 8.78 -1.93
C GLY A 218 23.10 8.00 -3.25
N ARG A 219 22.10 7.12 -3.40
CA ARG A 219 21.91 6.25 -4.58
C ARG A 219 20.85 6.81 -5.52
N PHE A 220 21.17 7.96 -6.12
CA PHE A 220 20.32 8.64 -7.11
C PHE A 220 20.38 7.98 -8.50
N ASP A 221 21.18 6.92 -8.67
CA ASP A 221 21.13 6.04 -9.84
C ASP A 221 19.83 5.24 -9.95
N GLN A 222 18.95 5.34 -8.93
CA GLN A 222 17.65 4.70 -8.89
C GLN A 222 16.59 5.66 -8.37
N ASP A 223 15.36 5.49 -8.87
CA ASP A 223 14.20 6.23 -8.38
C ASP A 223 13.90 5.94 -6.91
N PHE A 224 13.40 6.96 -6.20
CA PHE A 224 12.88 6.77 -4.85
C PHE A 224 11.56 6.01 -4.92
N THR A 225 11.60 4.71 -4.63
CA THR A 225 10.39 3.88 -4.59
C THR A 225 9.86 3.74 -3.15
N LEU A 226 8.58 4.05 -2.95
CA LEU A 226 7.90 3.87 -1.67
C LEU A 226 6.59 3.10 -1.86
N HIS A 227 6.42 2.01 -1.10
CA HIS A 227 5.19 1.23 -1.11
C HIS A 227 4.41 1.37 0.21
N PHE A 228 3.10 1.60 0.13
CA PHE A 228 2.23 1.72 1.29
C PHE A 228 1.32 0.49 1.44
N LEU A 229 1.55 -0.30 2.49
CA LEU A 229 0.86 -1.58 2.68
C LEU A 229 -0.54 -1.42 3.28
N GLY A 230 -1.56 -1.84 2.55
CA GLY A 230 -2.94 -1.95 3.03
C GLY A 230 -3.69 -0.62 3.17
N MET A 231 -3.52 0.26 2.19
CA MET A 231 -4.10 1.61 2.17
C MET A 231 -5.27 1.71 1.20
N TYR A 232 -6.34 2.42 1.57
CA TYR A 232 -7.54 2.43 0.74
C TYR A 232 -8.37 3.71 0.79
N LEU A 233 -8.20 4.54 1.83
CA LEU A 233 -9.07 5.69 2.00
C LEU A 233 -8.67 6.83 1.06
N PRO A 234 -9.63 7.63 0.57
CA PRO A 234 -9.31 8.71 -0.35
C PRO A 234 -8.35 9.77 0.24
N TYR A 235 -8.45 10.14 1.53
CA TYR A 235 -7.51 11.13 2.09
C TYR A 235 -6.08 10.61 2.19
N ASP A 236 -5.90 9.29 2.33
CA ASP A 236 -4.57 8.69 2.33
C ASP A 236 -3.93 8.79 0.95
N ARG A 237 -4.72 8.56 -0.09
CA ARG A 237 -4.29 8.68 -1.50
C ARG A 237 -4.04 10.13 -1.89
N PHE A 238 -4.86 11.06 -1.39
CA PHE A 238 -4.63 12.49 -1.55
C PHE A 238 -3.32 12.93 -0.87
N GLU A 239 -3.06 12.45 0.35
CA GLU A 239 -1.81 12.73 1.06
C GLU A 239 -0.59 12.14 0.34
N MET A 240 -0.70 10.95 -0.24
CA MET A 240 0.38 10.39 -1.08
C MET A 240 0.70 11.31 -2.26
N ALA A 241 -0.31 11.90 -2.92
CA ALA A 241 -0.07 12.86 -4.00
C ALA A 241 0.62 14.16 -3.51
N ILE A 242 0.27 14.64 -2.31
CA ILE A 242 0.98 15.78 -1.67
C ILE A 242 2.44 15.42 -1.39
N LEU A 243 2.70 14.26 -0.79
CA LEU A 243 4.06 13.81 -0.48
C LEU A 243 4.89 13.58 -1.75
N ASP A 244 4.30 13.02 -2.81
CA ASP A 244 4.95 12.87 -4.12
C ASP A 244 5.41 14.23 -4.65
N GLY A 245 4.54 15.25 -4.60
CA GLY A 245 4.89 16.62 -5.00
C GLY A 245 6.00 17.24 -4.15
N LEU A 246 5.92 17.11 -2.83
CA LEU A 246 6.95 17.62 -1.90
C LEU A 246 8.30 16.95 -2.14
N PHE A 247 8.32 15.61 -2.23
CA PHE A 247 9.55 14.85 -2.39
C PHE A 247 10.18 15.04 -3.77
N ALA A 248 9.37 15.14 -4.82
CA ALA A 248 9.87 15.52 -6.16
C ALA A 248 10.53 16.89 -6.12
N ARG A 249 9.93 17.86 -5.41
CA ARG A 249 10.51 19.20 -5.26
C ARG A 249 11.81 19.20 -4.47
N TYR A 250 11.93 18.36 -3.44
CA TYR A 250 13.18 18.20 -2.67
C TYR A 250 14.30 17.50 -3.45
N LEU A 251 13.96 16.61 -4.40
CA LEU A 251 14.94 15.92 -5.24
C LEU A 251 15.43 16.77 -6.42
N GLU A 252 14.72 17.84 -6.79
CA GLU A 252 15.11 18.76 -7.87
C GLU A 252 15.47 18.08 -9.21
N GLY A 253 14.86 16.92 -9.48
CA GLY A 253 15.08 16.15 -10.71
C GLY A 253 16.21 15.12 -10.65
N GLU A 254 16.92 14.98 -9.53
CA GLU A 254 17.98 13.96 -9.35
C GLU A 254 17.45 12.52 -9.51
N ALA A 255 16.20 12.28 -9.14
CA ALA A 255 15.52 10.99 -9.32
C ALA A 255 14.00 11.17 -9.34
N GLN A 256 13.27 10.18 -9.85
CA GLN A 256 11.80 10.19 -9.83
C GLN A 256 11.24 9.64 -8.51
N ILE A 257 10.02 10.07 -8.18
CA ILE A 257 9.25 9.49 -7.08
C ILE A 257 8.32 8.41 -7.64
N VAL A 258 8.45 7.19 -7.11
CA VAL A 258 7.59 6.06 -7.51
C VAL A 258 6.84 5.54 -6.30
N THR A 259 5.63 6.08 -6.11
CA THR A 259 4.73 5.67 -5.03
C THR A 259 3.76 4.60 -5.50
N THR A 260 3.64 3.53 -4.71
CA THR A 260 2.69 2.44 -4.92
C THR A 260 1.92 2.12 -3.64
N TYR A 261 0.72 1.57 -3.75
CA TYR A 261 -0.03 1.09 -2.59
C TYR A 261 -0.89 -0.12 -2.95
N ASP A 262 -1.10 -1.04 -2.01
CA ASP A 262 -2.02 -2.16 -2.19
C ASP A 262 -3.28 -2.02 -1.34
N SER A 263 -4.35 -2.64 -1.81
CA SER A 263 -5.62 -2.70 -1.10
C SER A 263 -6.44 -3.89 -1.54
N ILE A 264 -7.07 -4.57 -0.59
CA ILE A 264 -8.12 -5.56 -0.89
C ILE A 264 -9.50 -4.90 -1.08
N ASN A 265 -9.63 -3.62 -0.73
CA ASN A 265 -10.94 -2.97 -0.59
C ASN A 265 -11.70 -2.72 -1.89
N PRO A 266 -11.06 -2.42 -3.06
CA PRO A 266 -11.81 -2.31 -4.31
C PRO A 266 -12.60 -3.58 -4.66
N LEU A 267 -12.09 -4.76 -4.28
CA LEU A 267 -12.79 -6.02 -4.49
C LEU A 267 -13.76 -6.37 -3.37
N GLN A 268 -13.50 -5.93 -2.13
CA GLN A 268 -14.40 -6.21 -1.01
C GLN A 268 -15.63 -5.27 -0.98
N SER A 269 -15.48 -4.02 -1.41
CA SER A 269 -16.55 -3.03 -1.44
C SER A 269 -17.68 -3.49 -2.35
N THR A 270 -17.36 -3.99 -3.55
CA THR A 270 -18.32 -4.49 -4.56
C THR A 270 -19.15 -5.69 -4.08
N ARG A 271 -18.60 -6.51 -3.18
CA ARG A 271 -19.31 -7.64 -2.58
C ARG A 271 -20.37 -7.23 -1.55
N LYS A 272 -20.17 -6.09 -0.89
CA LYS A 272 -21.00 -5.64 0.26
C LYS A 272 -21.87 -4.43 -0.07
N GLY A 273 -21.40 -3.53 -0.91
CA GLY A 273 -22.06 -2.28 -1.29
C GLY A 273 -23.10 -2.47 -2.39
N LYS A 274 -24.23 -1.77 -2.26
CA LYS A 274 -25.19 -1.64 -3.37
C LYS A 274 -24.99 -0.38 -4.18
N ASP A 275 -24.53 0.68 -3.51
CA ASP A 275 -24.42 2.03 -4.05
C ASP A 275 -22.98 2.48 -3.94
N ILE A 276 -22.19 2.10 -4.94
CA ILE A 276 -20.77 2.45 -5.04
C ILE A 276 -20.65 3.39 -6.24
N PRO A 277 -20.28 4.67 -6.04
CA PRO A 277 -20.11 5.59 -7.14
C PRO A 277 -18.99 5.14 -8.06
N LEU A 278 -19.16 5.39 -9.36
CA LEU A 278 -18.13 5.25 -10.37
C LEU A 278 -17.57 6.64 -10.69
N PHE A 279 -16.25 6.70 -10.79
CA PHE A 279 -15.50 7.91 -11.10
C PHE A 279 -14.71 7.68 -12.38
N GLU A 280 -14.73 8.68 -13.26
CA GLU A 280 -13.96 8.73 -14.50
C GLU A 280 -13.27 10.09 -14.59
N PHE A 281 -11.95 10.10 -14.79
CA PHE A 281 -11.19 11.34 -14.92
C PHE A 281 -10.82 11.56 -16.39
N THR A 282 -11.34 12.64 -16.97
CA THR A 282 -11.15 12.97 -18.39
C THR A 282 -9.87 13.74 -18.68
N GLY A 283 -8.95 13.79 -17.70
CA GLY A 283 -7.71 14.56 -17.74
C GLY A 283 -7.83 15.99 -17.19
N THR A 284 -9.04 16.52 -17.05
CA THR A 284 -9.29 17.84 -16.45
C THR A 284 -10.51 17.88 -15.54
N GLU A 285 -11.51 17.03 -15.80
CA GLU A 285 -12.74 16.94 -15.02
C GLU A 285 -12.97 15.53 -14.50
N LEU A 286 -13.67 15.43 -13.36
CA LEU A 286 -14.09 14.16 -12.80
C LEU A 286 -15.59 13.95 -13.03
N ALA A 287 -15.93 13.04 -13.94
CA ALA A 287 -17.30 12.56 -14.09
C ALA A 287 -17.64 11.61 -12.95
N VAL A 288 -18.85 11.75 -12.41
CA VAL A 288 -19.37 10.94 -11.31
C VAL A 288 -20.68 10.28 -11.75
N TYR A 289 -20.70 8.96 -11.69
CA TYR A 289 -21.92 8.18 -11.86
C TYR A 289 -22.33 7.63 -10.49
N ASP A 290 -23.61 7.72 -10.15
CA ASP A 290 -24.12 7.40 -8.82
C ASP A 290 -23.85 5.94 -8.41
N ASN A 291 -23.73 5.06 -9.40
CA ASN A 291 -23.52 3.64 -9.16
C ASN A 291 -22.64 2.99 -10.25
N LEU A 292 -21.87 1.96 -9.88
CA LEU A 292 -21.15 1.10 -10.83
C LEU A 292 -22.06 0.49 -11.91
N VAL A 293 -23.35 0.28 -11.61
CA VAL A 293 -24.30 -0.24 -12.61
C VAL A 293 -24.66 0.77 -13.70
N ASP A 294 -24.31 2.04 -13.51
CA ASP A 294 -24.55 3.13 -14.45
C ASP A 294 -23.31 3.45 -15.31
N ALA A 295 -22.32 2.54 -15.29
CA ALA A 295 -21.14 2.63 -16.14
C ALA A 295 -21.52 2.75 -17.63
N PRO A 296 -21.03 3.78 -18.34
CA PRO A 296 -21.12 3.87 -19.80
C PRO A 296 -20.44 2.69 -20.49
N ALA A 297 -20.89 2.39 -21.71
CA ALA A 297 -20.33 1.30 -22.52
C ALA A 297 -18.81 1.42 -22.73
N GLY A 298 -18.30 2.63 -22.99
CA GLY A 298 -16.86 2.88 -23.13
C GLY A 298 -16.06 2.52 -21.88
N ILE A 299 -16.60 2.78 -20.68
CA ILE A 299 -15.93 2.38 -19.42
C ILE A 299 -15.97 0.86 -19.24
N LEU A 300 -17.07 0.19 -19.64
CA LEU A 300 -17.13 -1.27 -19.61
C LEU A 300 -16.09 -1.90 -20.56
N GLU A 301 -15.92 -1.33 -21.75
CA GLU A 301 -14.90 -1.77 -22.70
C GLU A 301 -13.49 -1.62 -22.13
N LEU A 302 -13.18 -0.47 -21.52
CA LEU A 302 -11.89 -0.24 -20.86
C LEU A 302 -11.67 -1.17 -19.67
N ALA A 303 -12.66 -1.33 -18.78
CA ALA A 303 -12.48 -2.07 -17.54
C ALA A 303 -12.47 -3.60 -17.72
N TYR A 304 -13.14 -4.13 -18.75
CA TYR A 304 -13.25 -5.58 -18.96
C TYR A 304 -12.51 -6.10 -20.19
N GLY A 305 -12.40 -5.30 -21.27
CA GLY A 305 -11.68 -5.59 -22.51
C GLY A 305 -12.30 -6.70 -23.38
N GLU A 306 -12.62 -7.86 -22.79
CA GLU A 306 -13.06 -9.06 -23.52
C GLU A 306 -14.58 -9.05 -23.77
N PRO A 307 -15.06 -9.31 -25.00
CA PRO A 307 -16.49 -9.30 -25.32
C PRO A 307 -17.35 -10.23 -24.45
N ASP A 308 -16.83 -11.41 -24.09
CA ASP A 308 -17.54 -12.35 -23.23
C ASP A 308 -17.67 -11.84 -21.78
N LEU A 309 -16.63 -11.17 -21.26
CA LEU A 309 -16.68 -10.54 -19.94
C LEU A 309 -17.62 -9.33 -19.94
N ILE A 310 -17.60 -8.53 -21.00
CA ILE A 310 -18.51 -7.39 -21.18
C ILE A 310 -19.96 -7.87 -21.21
N ARG A 311 -20.27 -8.92 -22.01
CA ARG A 311 -21.62 -9.52 -22.03
C ARG A 311 -22.02 -10.00 -20.64
N PHE A 312 -21.13 -10.71 -19.95
CA PHE A 312 -21.41 -11.23 -18.62
C PHE A 312 -21.68 -10.12 -17.60
N VAL A 313 -20.88 -9.04 -17.58
CA VAL A 313 -21.12 -7.93 -16.64
C VAL A 313 -22.40 -7.16 -16.99
N GLN A 314 -22.74 -7.01 -18.26
CA GLN A 314 -24.01 -6.41 -18.67
C GLN A 314 -25.22 -7.21 -18.16
N GLU A 315 -25.14 -8.55 -18.17
CA GLU A 315 -26.15 -9.41 -17.53
C GLU A 315 -26.21 -9.17 -16.01
N GLU A 316 -25.07 -9.03 -15.33
CA GLU A 316 -25.01 -8.75 -13.89
C GLU A 316 -25.58 -7.37 -13.53
N ILE A 317 -25.33 -6.36 -14.37
CA ILE A 317 -25.93 -5.02 -14.27
C ILE A 317 -27.45 -5.11 -14.40
N ALA A 318 -27.96 -5.81 -15.42
CA ALA A 318 -29.39 -5.99 -15.62
C ALA A 318 -30.06 -6.71 -14.43
N ARG A 319 -29.40 -7.76 -13.90
CA ARG A 319 -29.85 -8.46 -12.68
C ARG A 319 -29.91 -7.52 -11.49
N ARG A 320 -28.87 -6.71 -11.28
CA ARG A 320 -28.79 -5.78 -10.16
C ARG A 320 -29.88 -4.70 -10.24
N ARG A 321 -30.11 -4.14 -11.43
CA ARG A 321 -31.22 -3.19 -11.70
C ARG A 321 -32.59 -3.81 -11.44
N ALA A 322 -32.76 -5.11 -11.74
CA ALA A 322 -33.96 -5.87 -11.43
C ALA A 322 -34.06 -6.31 -9.94
N GLY A 323 -33.19 -5.83 -9.05
CA GLY A 323 -33.18 -6.20 -7.62
C GLY A 323 -32.70 -7.62 -7.33
N GLN A 324 -32.15 -8.33 -8.32
CA GLN A 324 -31.70 -9.71 -8.18
C GLN A 324 -30.30 -9.79 -7.58
N ARG A 325 -29.96 -10.96 -7.04
CA ARG A 325 -28.59 -11.26 -6.59
C ARG A 325 -27.68 -11.52 -7.79
N LEU A 326 -26.44 -11.04 -7.66
CA LEU A 326 -25.37 -11.29 -8.63
C LEU A 326 -25.07 -12.79 -8.71
N LYS A 327 -24.71 -13.30 -9.90
CA LYS A 327 -24.20 -14.69 -10.04
C LYS A 327 -22.76 -14.76 -9.55
N SER A 328 -21.98 -13.72 -9.81
CA SER A 328 -20.60 -13.56 -9.35
C SER A 328 -20.49 -12.29 -8.50
N ALA A 329 -20.08 -12.47 -7.24
CA ALA A 329 -19.87 -11.36 -6.32
C ALA A 329 -18.66 -10.48 -6.71
N ASP A 330 -17.80 -10.98 -7.60
CA ASP A 330 -16.59 -10.32 -8.07
C ASP A 330 -16.81 -9.53 -9.37
N SER A 331 -18.02 -9.57 -9.95
CA SER A 331 -18.31 -9.02 -11.28
C SER A 331 -17.98 -7.55 -11.43
N PHE A 332 -18.17 -6.74 -10.38
CA PHE A 332 -17.87 -5.31 -10.39
C PHE A 332 -16.44 -4.96 -9.95
N GLY A 333 -15.61 -5.97 -9.67
CA GLY A 333 -14.23 -5.78 -9.24
C GLY A 333 -13.39 -4.92 -10.20
N PRO A 334 -13.37 -5.24 -11.51
CA PRO A 334 -12.64 -4.42 -12.49
C PRO A 334 -13.10 -2.96 -12.54
N LEU A 335 -14.42 -2.69 -12.52
CA LEU A 335 -14.95 -1.32 -12.47
C LEU A 335 -14.54 -0.57 -11.21
N SER A 336 -14.56 -1.23 -10.05
CA SER A 336 -14.12 -0.57 -8.82
C SER A 336 -12.62 -0.27 -8.84
N ILE A 337 -11.80 -1.14 -9.41
CA ILE A 337 -10.35 -0.90 -9.58
C ILE A 337 -10.12 0.27 -10.54
N TYR A 338 -10.80 0.28 -11.69
CA TYR A 338 -10.79 1.39 -12.64
C TYR A 338 -11.12 2.71 -11.93
N SER A 339 -12.26 2.76 -11.25
CA SER A 339 -12.73 3.95 -10.54
C SER A 339 -11.72 4.46 -9.49
N HIS A 340 -11.08 3.54 -8.75
CA HIS A 340 -10.05 3.93 -7.78
C HIS A 340 -8.83 4.55 -8.45
N ARG A 341 -8.40 4.05 -9.62
CA ARG A 341 -7.30 4.63 -10.39
C ARG A 341 -7.64 6.02 -10.92
N GLU A 342 -8.85 6.20 -11.45
CA GLU A 342 -9.33 7.51 -11.91
C GLU A 342 -9.30 8.56 -10.78
N VAL A 343 -9.70 8.18 -9.57
CA VAL A 343 -9.59 9.06 -8.39
C VAL A 343 -8.12 9.37 -8.05
N ASN A 344 -7.18 8.45 -8.25
CA ASN A 344 -5.76 8.73 -8.02
C ASN A 344 -5.23 9.77 -9.01
N HIS A 345 -5.50 9.58 -10.30
CA HIS A 345 -5.10 10.51 -11.35
C HIS A 345 -5.71 11.90 -11.14
N PHE A 346 -6.97 11.94 -10.73
CA PHE A 346 -7.61 13.19 -10.37
C PHE A 346 -6.97 13.87 -9.14
N PHE A 347 -6.58 13.12 -8.10
CA PHE A 347 -5.87 13.71 -6.96
C PHE A 347 -4.48 14.23 -7.34
N GLU A 348 -3.72 13.51 -8.17
CA GLU A 348 -2.44 13.97 -8.72
C GLU A 348 -2.63 15.28 -9.50
N TYR A 349 -3.64 15.33 -10.39
CA TYR A 349 -4.00 16.52 -11.13
C TYR A 349 -4.37 17.69 -10.21
N VAL A 350 -5.24 17.49 -9.23
CA VAL A 350 -5.67 18.54 -8.29
C VAL A 350 -4.48 19.10 -7.51
N VAL A 351 -3.60 18.24 -7.00
CA VAL A 351 -2.41 18.67 -6.26
C VAL A 351 -1.50 19.53 -7.14
N ALA A 352 -1.27 19.12 -8.39
CA ALA A 352 -0.43 19.85 -9.33
C ALA A 352 -1.08 21.17 -9.79
N ALA A 353 -2.33 21.11 -10.28
CA ALA A 353 -3.05 22.25 -10.86
C ALA A 353 -3.30 23.38 -9.86
N HIS A 354 -3.45 23.06 -8.57
CA HIS A 354 -3.64 24.05 -7.50
C HIS A 354 -2.36 24.35 -6.70
N GLY A 355 -1.21 23.80 -7.12
CA GLY A 355 0.09 24.03 -6.47
C GLY A 355 0.10 23.64 -4.99
N LEU A 356 -0.66 22.60 -4.59
CA LEU A 356 -0.90 22.31 -3.17
C LEU A 356 0.36 21.88 -2.42
N ALA A 357 1.29 21.20 -3.09
CA ALA A 357 2.62 20.92 -2.54
C ALA A 357 3.47 22.19 -2.46
N GLU A 358 3.38 23.08 -3.45
CA GLU A 358 4.22 24.30 -3.52
C GLU A 358 3.88 25.34 -2.46
N VAL A 359 2.63 25.36 -2.01
CA VAL A 359 2.18 26.24 -0.92
C VAL A 359 3.02 26.04 0.36
N PHE A 360 3.52 24.83 0.63
CA PHE A 360 4.41 24.58 1.77
C PHE A 360 5.75 25.34 1.66
N PHE A 361 6.28 25.51 0.45
CA PHE A 361 7.52 26.25 0.20
C PHE A 361 7.30 27.77 0.14
N GLN A 362 6.10 28.19 -0.28
CA GLN A 362 5.74 29.61 -0.43
C GLN A 362 5.35 30.24 0.91
N GLU A 363 4.74 29.47 1.81
CA GLU A 363 4.17 29.99 3.04
C GLU A 363 4.77 29.35 4.29
N TRP A 364 5.21 30.21 5.21
CA TRP A 364 5.79 29.78 6.49
C TRP A 364 4.74 29.56 7.57
N SER A 365 3.53 30.08 7.40
CA SER A 365 2.46 30.02 8.39
C SER A 365 1.48 28.90 8.07
N LEU A 366 1.31 27.95 9.01
CA LEU A 366 0.28 26.92 8.91
C LEU A 366 -1.12 27.51 8.71
N THR A 367 -1.42 28.69 9.29
CA THR A 367 -2.70 29.37 9.11
C THR A 367 -2.95 29.73 7.65
N LYS A 368 -1.93 30.24 6.94
CA LYS A 368 -2.06 30.61 5.53
C LYS A 368 -2.14 29.38 4.62
N ILE A 369 -1.31 28.36 4.88
CA ILE A 369 -1.38 27.07 4.17
C ILE A 369 -2.79 26.48 4.33
N ASN A 370 -3.31 26.45 5.56
CA ASN A 370 -4.67 25.99 5.82
C ASN A 370 -5.73 26.82 5.10
N GLY A 371 -5.56 28.15 5.01
CA GLY A 371 -6.44 29.03 4.23
C GLY A 371 -6.51 28.58 2.77
N HIS A 372 -5.36 28.41 2.12
CA HIS A 372 -5.29 27.97 0.72
C HIS A 372 -5.94 26.59 0.51
N PHE A 373 -5.63 25.62 1.36
CA PHE A 373 -6.25 24.30 1.28
C PHE A 373 -7.76 24.36 1.51
N ALA A 374 -8.23 25.15 2.47
CA ALA A 374 -9.65 25.29 2.75
C ALA A 374 -10.42 25.87 1.55
N ASP A 375 -9.85 26.86 0.87
CA ASP A 375 -10.45 27.48 -0.32
C ASP A 375 -10.55 26.49 -1.50
N VAL A 376 -9.45 25.77 -1.77
CA VAL A 376 -9.41 24.74 -2.83
C VAL A 376 -10.38 23.60 -2.51
N LEU A 377 -10.34 23.04 -1.29
CA LEU A 377 -11.25 21.98 -0.86
C LEU A 377 -12.71 22.45 -0.80
N GLY A 378 -12.96 23.73 -0.52
CA GLY A 378 -14.28 24.34 -0.56
C GLY A 378 -14.85 24.37 -1.98
N THR A 379 -14.02 24.69 -2.97
CA THR A 379 -14.38 24.67 -4.38
C THR A 379 -14.62 23.24 -4.87
N LEU A 380 -13.70 22.33 -4.56
CA LEU A 380 -13.81 20.92 -4.92
C LEU A 380 -15.02 20.22 -4.29
N ALA A 381 -15.40 20.58 -3.06
CA ALA A 381 -16.61 20.06 -2.41
C ALA A 381 -17.90 20.46 -3.13
N LYS A 382 -17.93 21.65 -3.73
CA LYS A 382 -19.09 22.10 -4.51
C LYS A 382 -19.16 21.40 -5.86
N ALA A 383 -18.01 21.22 -6.52
CA ALA A 383 -17.92 20.59 -7.82
C ALA A 383 -18.12 19.07 -7.76
N TYR A 384 -17.52 18.40 -6.76
CA TYR A 384 -17.49 16.93 -6.65
C TYR A 384 -17.89 16.46 -5.24
N PRO A 385 -19.14 16.73 -4.81
CA PRO A 385 -19.60 16.47 -3.44
C PRO A 385 -19.56 14.99 -3.05
N ALA A 386 -19.71 14.07 -4.02
CA ALA A 386 -19.64 12.63 -3.81
C ALA A 386 -18.24 12.16 -3.38
N LEU A 387 -17.18 12.84 -3.86
CA LEU A 387 -15.80 12.54 -3.50
C LEU A 387 -15.36 13.36 -2.29
N PHE A 388 -15.52 14.70 -2.34
CA PHE A 388 -15.09 15.64 -1.29
C PHE A 388 -16.12 15.84 -0.18
N THR A 389 -16.47 14.72 0.46
CA THR A 389 -17.34 14.71 1.65
C THR A 389 -16.77 15.58 2.78
N PRO A 390 -17.61 16.04 3.74
CA PRO A 390 -17.12 16.77 4.91
C PRO A 390 -16.04 16.02 5.70
N HIS A 391 -16.20 14.70 5.84
CA HIS A 391 -15.23 13.85 6.52
C HIS A 391 -13.89 13.78 5.76
N LEU A 392 -13.94 13.66 4.42
CA LEU A 392 -12.72 13.63 3.61
C LEU A 392 -11.92 14.93 3.79
N ARG A 393 -12.60 16.08 3.69
CA ARG A 393 -11.97 17.39 3.83
C ARG A 393 -11.35 17.60 5.21
N ALA A 394 -12.08 17.26 6.27
CA ALA A 394 -11.54 17.35 7.63
C ALA A 394 -10.28 16.49 7.81
N SER A 395 -10.26 15.30 7.21
CA SER A 395 -9.10 14.40 7.25
C SER A 395 -7.91 14.97 6.47
N ILE A 396 -8.14 15.54 5.28
CA ILE A 396 -7.10 16.23 4.49
C ILE A 396 -6.51 17.40 5.28
N MET A 397 -7.35 18.28 5.85
CA MET A 397 -6.87 19.42 6.65
C MET A 397 -6.03 18.99 7.85
N ARG A 398 -6.39 17.86 8.48
CA ARG A 398 -5.59 17.29 9.57
C ARG A 398 -4.24 16.78 9.08
N ASN A 399 -4.20 16.17 7.89
CA ASN A 399 -2.96 15.73 7.27
C ASN A 399 -2.07 16.92 6.90
N VAL A 400 -2.61 18.00 6.34
CA VAL A 400 -1.86 19.23 6.03
C VAL A 400 -1.11 19.75 7.25
N ALA A 401 -1.76 19.79 8.42
CA ALA A 401 -1.11 20.22 9.66
C ALA A 401 0.05 19.29 10.08
N ILE A 402 -0.11 17.98 9.92
CA ILE A 402 0.94 17.00 10.22
C ILE A 402 2.09 17.16 9.22
N THR A 403 1.78 17.23 7.93
CA THR A 403 2.77 17.37 6.86
C THR A 403 3.53 18.68 6.96
N TYR A 404 2.90 19.75 7.44
CA TYR A 404 3.59 20.99 7.77
C TYR A 404 4.68 20.78 8.83
N GLU A 405 4.39 20.09 9.95
CA GLU A 405 5.39 19.79 10.99
C GLU A 405 6.62 19.07 10.40
N PHE A 406 6.41 18.07 9.54
CA PHE A 406 7.50 17.34 8.89
C PHE A 406 8.21 18.12 7.80
N HIS A 407 7.49 18.93 7.01
CA HIS A 407 8.07 19.83 6.03
C HIS A 407 9.00 20.85 6.70
N ARG A 408 8.55 21.49 7.79
CA ARG A 408 9.36 22.43 8.58
C ARG A 408 10.63 21.77 9.08
N TRP A 409 10.52 20.58 9.67
CA TRP A 409 11.70 19.82 10.06
C TRP A 409 12.64 19.55 8.89
N PHE A 410 12.13 19.16 7.73
CA PHE A 410 12.96 18.85 6.57
C PHE A 410 13.76 20.06 6.06
N ILE A 411 13.14 21.25 6.07
CA ILE A 411 13.75 22.50 5.60
C ILE A 411 14.70 23.11 6.65
N ASP A 412 14.31 23.12 7.92
CA ASP A 412 15.00 23.91 8.95
C ASP A 412 16.05 23.13 9.76
N ASP A 413 15.88 21.82 9.93
CA ASP A 413 16.69 21.00 10.85
C ASP A 413 17.34 19.82 10.13
N ARG A 414 16.53 18.98 9.47
CA ARG A 414 16.93 17.75 8.76
C ARG A 414 17.71 16.74 9.61
N SER A 415 17.85 16.95 10.93
CA SER A 415 18.52 16.00 11.81
C SER A 415 17.70 14.72 12.01
N ARG A 416 18.41 13.58 12.13
CA ARG A 416 17.77 12.28 12.44
C ARG A 416 17.07 12.28 13.80
N SER A 417 17.61 13.00 14.78
CA SER A 417 17.00 13.14 16.12
C SER A 417 15.72 13.97 16.10
N GLY A 418 15.68 15.05 15.32
CA GLY A 418 14.47 15.86 15.12
C GLY A 418 13.37 15.03 14.48
N LEU A 419 13.71 14.27 13.43
CA LEU A 419 12.76 13.37 12.77
C LEU A 419 12.21 12.30 13.70
N ASP A 420 13.10 11.64 14.46
CA ASP A 420 12.72 10.60 15.42
C ASP A 420 11.73 11.15 16.46
N THR A 421 11.95 12.38 16.92
CA THR A 421 11.05 13.07 17.86
C THR A 421 9.66 13.29 17.24
N LEU A 422 9.60 13.79 16.01
CA LEU A 422 8.33 14.00 15.30
C LEU A 422 7.60 12.69 14.99
N ILE A 423 8.32 11.65 14.56
CA ILE A 423 7.74 10.33 14.31
C ILE A 423 7.13 9.78 15.59
N ARG A 424 7.85 9.82 16.73
CA ARG A 424 7.30 9.37 18.02
C ARG A 424 6.06 10.17 18.41
N ALA A 425 6.07 11.49 18.22
CA ALA A 425 4.90 12.33 18.51
C ALA A 425 3.71 11.92 17.63
N ASN A 426 3.93 11.68 16.34
CA ASN A 426 2.89 11.24 15.42
C ASN A 426 2.35 9.84 15.75
N ILE A 427 3.23 8.90 16.13
CA ILE A 427 2.82 7.55 16.58
C ILE A 427 1.94 7.64 17.83
N ARG A 428 2.23 8.53 18.78
CA ARG A 428 1.37 8.73 19.95
C ARG A 428 -0.04 9.19 19.58
N LYS A 429 -0.19 10.00 18.53
CA LYS A 429 -1.51 10.45 18.01
C LYS A 429 -2.36 9.28 17.47
N ILE A 430 -1.76 8.12 17.18
CA ILE A 430 -2.47 6.91 16.69
C ILE A 430 -3.30 6.28 17.81
N GLY A 431 -2.78 6.22 19.04
CA GLY A 431 -3.50 5.63 20.17
C GLY A 431 -3.84 4.15 20.01
N PHE A 432 -2.96 3.35 19.40
CA PHE A 432 -3.20 1.91 19.24
C PHE A 432 -3.37 1.22 20.60
N PRO A 433 -4.44 0.42 20.81
CA PRO A 433 -4.76 -0.14 22.13
C PRO A 433 -3.84 -1.28 22.56
N GLY A 434 -3.20 -1.96 21.61
CA GLY A 434 -2.27 -3.05 21.90
C GLY A 434 -1.00 -2.56 22.59
N ARG A 435 -0.38 -3.44 23.37
CA ARG A 435 0.91 -3.23 24.01
C ARG A 435 1.86 -4.38 23.69
N LEU A 436 3.15 -4.07 23.75
CA LEU A 436 4.22 -5.06 23.80
C LEU A 436 4.80 -4.96 25.21
N ASP A 437 4.50 -5.97 26.02
CA ASP A 437 4.97 -6.05 27.40
C ASP A 437 6.46 -6.39 27.47
#